data_AF-A0A6N6L3J6-F1
#
_entry.id   AF-A0A6N6L3J6-F1
#
_cell.length_a   1.000
_cell.length_b   1.000
_cell.length_c   1.000
_cell.angle_alpha   90.00
_cell.angle_beta   90.00
_cell.angle_gamma   90.00
#
_symmetry.space_group_name_H-M   'P 1'
#
loop_
_entity.id
_entity.type
_entity.pdbx_description
1 polymer ?
#
loop_
_entity_poly.entity_id
_entity_poly.type
_entity_poly.pdbx_seq_one_letter_code
_entity_poly.pdbx_strand_id
1 'polypeptide(L)'
;MHDVRAYQIIDSDGTTRLVYGEFNTDYAFMRLPTLKVQADHQYRYDPQADFIEYASYVYQEDDAYFSRLVEDYVVGALEETGLAQIEPISGDIYQTLVTYSDQAEFESQSDGLAVYRLEHPEWFKLQRARGFADLGFLYAQEAGEELVEQYVAEHYPDVATIHFTIHVAINEQEITRVVVDDRDFMISVWAQVDRALIEQGANPANLIRYEVLDANGAECLFSNYNQVQDFELPRQGVSDDKP
;
A
#
# COMPACT_ATOMS: atom_id res chain seq x y z
N MET A 1 -10.98 -1.47 1.96
CA MET A 1 -9.71 -0.70 1.95
C MET A 1 -10.07 0.77 1.92
N HIS A 2 -9.49 1.56 2.80
CA HIS A 2 -9.61 3.01 2.85
C HIS A 2 -8.21 3.59 2.73
N ASP A 3 -8.04 4.60 1.90
CA ASP A 3 -6.74 5.17 1.61
C ASP A 3 -6.86 6.66 1.36
N VAL A 4 -6.05 7.44 2.06
CA VAL A 4 -6.01 8.90 1.96
C VAL A 4 -4.59 9.35 1.72
N ARG A 5 -4.42 10.13 0.65
CA ARG A 5 -3.22 10.90 0.34
C ARG A 5 -3.49 12.37 0.61
N ALA A 6 -2.81 12.91 1.62
CA ALA A 6 -3.02 14.28 2.06
C ALA A 6 -1.70 14.93 2.47
N TYR A 7 -1.25 15.93 1.71
CA TYR A 7 -0.07 16.72 2.05
C TYR A 7 -0.17 18.14 1.48
N GLN A 8 0.58 19.05 2.10
CA GLN A 8 0.70 20.42 1.66
C GLN A 8 2.06 20.64 0.99
N ILE A 9 2.03 21.35 -0.13
CA ILE A 9 3.20 21.86 -0.85
C ILE A 9 3.32 23.33 -0.48
N ILE A 10 4.51 23.75 -0.03
CA ILE A 10 4.81 25.13 0.34
C ILE A 10 5.94 25.60 -0.59
N ASP A 11 5.58 26.44 -1.55
CA ASP A 11 6.51 27.03 -2.51
C ASP A 11 7.47 28.02 -1.82
N SER A 12 8.54 28.38 -2.52
CA SER A 12 9.59 29.28 -1.99
C SER A 12 9.10 30.70 -1.68
N ASP A 13 8.01 31.13 -2.31
CA ASP A 13 7.35 32.41 -2.02
C ASP A 13 6.35 32.32 -0.86
N GLY A 14 6.19 31.13 -0.26
CA GLY A 14 5.24 30.84 0.81
C GLY A 14 3.83 30.48 0.31
N THR A 15 3.60 30.42 -1.00
CA THR A 15 2.34 29.93 -1.56
C THR A 15 2.13 28.48 -1.16
N THR A 16 0.94 28.17 -0.67
CA THR A 16 0.59 26.81 -0.25
C THR A 16 -0.42 26.17 -1.18
N ARG A 17 -0.17 24.92 -1.57
CA ARG A 17 -1.08 24.09 -2.37
C ARG A 17 -1.39 22.80 -1.62
N LEU A 18 -2.67 22.46 -1.51
CA LEU A 18 -3.11 21.21 -0.90
C LEU A 18 -3.19 20.12 -1.97
N VAL A 19 -2.65 18.95 -1.66
CA VAL A 19 -2.89 17.72 -2.41
C VAL A 19 -3.77 16.82 -1.57
N TYR A 20 -4.87 16.36 -2.15
CA TYR A 20 -5.81 15.45 -1.52
C TYR A 20 -6.28 14.40 -2.54
N GLY A 21 -6.34 13.15 -2.09
CA GLY A 21 -7.03 12.06 -2.76
C GLY A 21 -7.49 11.05 -1.72
N GLU A 22 -8.72 10.58 -1.84
CA GLU A 22 -9.28 9.57 -0.97
C GLU A 22 -9.94 8.48 -1.80
N PHE A 23 -9.65 7.24 -1.46
CA PHE A 23 -10.07 6.03 -2.15
C PHE A 23 -10.63 5.04 -1.13
N ASN A 24 -11.88 4.61 -1.34
CA ASN A 24 -12.50 3.51 -0.64
C ASN A 24 -12.71 2.36 -1.64
N THR A 25 -12.33 1.16 -1.27
CA THR A 25 -12.60 -0.04 -2.05
C THR A 25 -13.11 -1.14 -1.14
N ASP A 26 -14.37 -1.53 -1.33
CA ASP A 26 -14.96 -2.65 -0.64
C ASP A 26 -14.90 -3.89 -1.53
N TYR A 27 -14.31 -4.96 -1.00
CA TYR A 27 -14.12 -6.19 -1.75
C TYR A 27 -15.01 -7.32 -1.24
N ALA A 28 -15.67 -8.02 -2.16
CA ALA A 28 -16.37 -9.27 -1.90
C ALA A 28 -15.71 -10.43 -2.66
N PHE A 29 -15.28 -11.46 -1.92
CA PHE A 29 -14.56 -12.62 -2.46
C PHE A 29 -15.37 -13.90 -2.40
N MET A 30 -15.19 -14.73 -3.41
CA MET A 30 -15.52 -16.15 -3.39
C MET A 30 -14.31 -16.92 -3.91
N ARG A 31 -13.68 -17.75 -3.06
CA ARG A 31 -12.48 -18.52 -3.42
C ARG A 31 -12.81 -19.88 -4.07
N LEU A 32 -13.99 -20.46 -3.81
CA LEU A 32 -14.31 -21.84 -4.22
C LEU A 32 -15.74 -21.97 -4.78
N PRO A 33 -15.94 -22.78 -5.83
CA PRO A 33 -14.94 -23.54 -6.60
C PRO A 33 -14.16 -22.71 -7.63
N THR A 34 -14.53 -21.46 -7.86
CA THR A 34 -13.84 -20.52 -8.76
C THR A 34 -13.60 -19.19 -8.06
N LEU A 35 -12.47 -18.55 -8.35
CA LEU A 35 -12.20 -17.20 -7.85
C LEU A 35 -13.20 -16.22 -8.46
N LYS A 36 -13.90 -15.47 -7.61
CA LYS A 36 -14.67 -14.30 -7.98
C LYS A 36 -14.35 -13.17 -7.03
N VAL A 37 -14.10 -12.00 -7.59
CA VAL A 37 -13.86 -10.77 -6.85
C VAL A 37 -14.82 -9.72 -7.40
N GLN A 38 -15.62 -9.14 -6.51
CA GLN A 38 -16.25 -7.85 -6.77
C GLN A 38 -15.51 -6.82 -5.95
N ALA A 39 -15.21 -5.68 -6.55
CA ALA A 39 -14.65 -4.53 -5.87
C ALA A 39 -15.51 -3.30 -6.20
N ASP A 40 -16.11 -2.73 -5.17
CA ASP A 40 -16.88 -1.49 -5.24
C ASP A 40 -15.94 -0.35 -4.83
N HIS A 41 -15.64 0.54 -5.78
CA HIS A 41 -14.68 1.62 -5.62
C HIS A 41 -15.41 2.95 -5.47
N GLN A 42 -14.91 3.78 -4.56
CA GLN A 42 -15.31 5.17 -4.40
C GLN A 42 -14.06 6.03 -4.33
N TYR A 43 -14.02 7.15 -5.04
CA TYR A 43 -12.91 8.09 -4.93
C TYR A 43 -13.34 9.55 -4.98
N ARG A 44 -12.52 10.42 -4.39
CA ARG A 44 -12.66 11.88 -4.47
C ARG A 44 -11.30 12.58 -4.33
N TYR A 45 -11.18 13.77 -4.91
CA TYR A 45 -9.97 14.61 -4.86
C TYR A 45 -10.17 15.92 -4.09
N ASP A 46 -11.38 16.15 -3.58
CA ASP A 46 -11.72 17.24 -2.66
C ASP A 46 -12.43 16.63 -1.45
N PRO A 47 -11.99 16.90 -0.20
CA PRO A 47 -12.63 16.35 0.99
C PRO A 47 -14.09 16.82 1.20
N GLN A 48 -14.52 17.88 0.50
CA GLN A 48 -15.89 18.39 0.51
C GLN A 48 -16.73 17.90 -0.68
N ALA A 49 -16.12 17.25 -1.67
CA ALA A 49 -16.86 16.68 -2.78
C ALA A 49 -17.53 15.36 -2.40
N ASP A 50 -18.61 15.07 -3.12
CA ASP A 50 -19.22 13.74 -3.14
C ASP A 50 -18.26 12.73 -3.78
N PHE A 51 -18.40 11.46 -3.38
CA PHE A 51 -17.65 10.36 -3.99
C PHE A 51 -18.14 10.06 -5.40
N ILE A 52 -17.20 9.71 -6.27
CA ILE A 52 -17.46 9.09 -7.57
C ILE A 52 -17.30 7.58 -7.38
N GLU A 53 -18.23 6.79 -7.91
CA GLU A 53 -18.31 5.35 -7.65
C GLU A 53 -18.23 4.52 -8.95
N TYR A 54 -17.62 3.34 -8.88
CA TYR A 54 -17.69 2.32 -9.92
C TYR A 54 -17.45 0.92 -9.34
N ALA A 55 -17.93 -0.11 -10.03
CA ALA A 55 -17.68 -1.49 -9.63
C ALA A 55 -16.78 -2.18 -10.65
N SER A 56 -15.95 -3.10 -10.17
CA SER A 56 -15.17 -4.01 -11.00
C SER A 56 -15.40 -5.45 -10.57
N TYR A 57 -15.47 -6.33 -11.55
CA TYR A 57 -15.72 -7.76 -11.35
C TYR A 57 -14.60 -8.54 -12.00
N VAL A 58 -14.00 -9.44 -11.23
CA VAL A 58 -13.04 -10.41 -11.72
C VAL A 58 -13.60 -11.80 -11.47
N TYR A 59 -13.49 -12.68 -12.46
CA TYR A 59 -13.85 -14.08 -12.29
C TYR A 59 -12.92 -14.99 -13.08
N GLN A 60 -12.76 -16.21 -12.57
CA GLN A 60 -12.06 -17.27 -13.28
C GLN A 60 -13.03 -18.10 -14.13
N GLU A 61 -12.68 -18.30 -15.38
CA GLU A 61 -13.33 -19.24 -16.30
C GLU A 61 -12.24 -20.12 -16.92
N ASP A 62 -12.37 -21.44 -16.75
CA ASP A 62 -11.31 -22.42 -16.99
C ASP A 62 -10.00 -22.05 -16.25
N ASP A 63 -8.91 -21.82 -16.98
CA ASP A 63 -7.58 -21.48 -16.46
C ASP A 63 -7.22 -19.98 -16.65
N ALA A 64 -8.18 -19.15 -17.08
CA ALA A 64 -7.97 -17.72 -17.32
C ALA A 64 -8.80 -16.85 -16.36
N TYR A 65 -8.27 -15.67 -16.03
CA TYR A 65 -9.00 -14.66 -15.27
C TYR A 65 -9.51 -13.58 -16.20
N PHE A 66 -10.74 -13.14 -15.96
CA PHE A 66 -11.36 -12.08 -16.73
C PHE A 66 -11.84 -10.98 -15.81
N SER A 67 -11.61 -9.74 -16.23
CA SER A 67 -12.07 -8.53 -15.55
C SER A 67 -13.14 -7.82 -16.37
N ARG A 68 -14.04 -7.13 -15.69
CA ARG A 68 -15.05 -6.25 -16.29
C ARG A 68 -15.34 -5.09 -15.36
N LEU A 69 -15.31 -3.88 -15.90
CA LEU A 69 -15.70 -2.66 -15.20
C LEU A 69 -17.18 -2.36 -15.48
N VAL A 70 -17.92 -1.97 -14.45
CA VAL A 70 -19.34 -1.61 -14.53
C VAL A 70 -19.51 -0.24 -13.86
N GLU A 71 -19.91 0.72 -14.68
CA GLU A 71 -20.35 2.06 -14.25
C GLU A 71 -21.88 2.14 -14.40
N ASP A 72 -22.50 3.10 -13.71
CA ASP A 72 -23.97 3.29 -13.63
C ASP A 72 -24.71 3.22 -14.98
N TYR A 73 -24.04 3.53 -16.08
CA TYR A 73 -24.62 3.54 -17.43
C TYR A 73 -23.82 2.78 -18.48
N VAL A 74 -22.67 2.22 -18.13
CA VAL A 74 -21.76 1.57 -19.09
C VAL A 74 -21.24 0.26 -18.51
N VAL A 75 -21.45 -0.82 -19.26
CA VAL A 75 -20.79 -2.09 -19.01
C VAL A 75 -19.55 -2.14 -19.91
N GLY A 76 -18.38 -2.13 -19.30
CA GLY A 76 -17.10 -2.25 -19.99
C GLY A 76 -16.96 -3.58 -20.71
N ALA A 77 -15.99 -3.64 -21.62
CA ALA A 77 -15.64 -4.89 -22.28
C ALA A 77 -15.15 -5.92 -21.26
N LEU A 78 -15.34 -7.20 -21.59
CA LEU A 78 -14.68 -8.27 -20.87
C LEU A 78 -13.23 -8.34 -21.35
N GLU A 79 -12.28 -8.29 -20.42
CA GLU A 79 -10.85 -8.31 -20.72
C GLU A 79 -10.17 -9.42 -19.93
N GLU A 80 -9.33 -10.21 -20.58
CA GLU A 80 -8.47 -11.16 -19.89
C GLU A 80 -7.46 -10.39 -19.03
N THR A 81 -7.25 -10.84 -17.79
CA THR A 81 -6.35 -10.20 -16.82
C THR A 81 -5.44 -11.24 -16.18
N GLY A 82 -4.25 -10.81 -15.73
CA GLY A 82 -3.34 -11.69 -15.00
C GLY A 82 -3.65 -11.71 -13.51
N LEU A 83 -3.34 -12.81 -12.82
CA LEU A 83 -3.49 -12.91 -11.35
C LEU A 83 -2.77 -11.77 -10.61
N ALA A 84 -1.62 -11.33 -11.13
CA ALA A 84 -0.81 -10.23 -10.60
C ALA A 84 -1.46 -8.84 -10.77
N GLN A 85 -2.64 -8.74 -11.37
CA GLN A 85 -3.41 -7.50 -11.56
C GLN A 85 -4.75 -7.51 -10.80
N ILE A 86 -5.06 -8.59 -10.09
CA ILE A 86 -6.35 -8.77 -9.41
C ILE A 86 -6.25 -8.17 -8.01
N GLU A 87 -6.80 -6.99 -7.81
CA GLU A 87 -6.92 -6.41 -6.47
C GLU A 87 -7.86 -7.25 -5.59
N PRO A 88 -7.58 -7.38 -4.27
CA PRO A 88 -6.46 -6.85 -3.50
C PRO A 88 -5.27 -7.82 -3.51
N ILE A 89 -5.33 -8.93 -4.26
CA ILE A 89 -4.28 -9.94 -4.34
C ILE A 89 -2.99 -9.28 -4.84
N SER A 90 -3.07 -8.47 -5.88
CA SER A 90 -1.96 -7.68 -6.40
C SER A 90 -1.53 -6.50 -5.51
N GLY A 91 -2.35 -6.16 -4.52
CA GLY A 91 -2.19 -4.97 -3.71
C GLY A 91 -1.04 -5.07 -2.71
N ASP A 92 -0.43 -3.92 -2.44
CA ASP A 92 0.75 -3.77 -1.57
C ASP A 92 0.58 -4.45 -0.21
N ILE A 93 -0.58 -4.31 0.42
CA ILE A 93 -0.87 -4.92 1.73
C ILE A 93 -0.83 -6.45 1.64
N TYR A 94 -1.54 -7.04 0.67
CA TYR A 94 -1.61 -8.50 0.58
C TYR A 94 -0.25 -9.11 0.23
N GLN A 95 0.45 -8.53 -0.76
CA GLN A 95 1.77 -8.99 -1.16
C GLN A 95 2.80 -8.88 -0.02
N THR A 96 2.72 -7.81 0.76
CA THR A 96 3.55 -7.63 1.97
C THR A 96 3.32 -8.75 2.97
N LEU A 97 2.05 -9.07 3.28
CA LEU A 97 1.73 -10.13 4.23
C LEU A 97 2.21 -11.50 3.72
N VAL A 98 2.00 -11.83 2.44
CA VAL A 98 2.41 -13.13 1.88
C VAL A 98 3.94 -13.29 1.91
N THR A 99 4.69 -12.21 1.69
CA THR A 99 6.13 -12.29 1.45
C THR A 99 6.96 -12.03 2.72
N TYR A 100 6.46 -11.21 3.65
CA TYR A 100 7.25 -10.70 4.78
C TYR A 100 6.56 -10.86 6.16
N SER A 101 5.43 -11.56 6.25
CA SER A 101 4.74 -11.71 7.55
C SER A 101 5.58 -12.40 8.63
N ASP A 102 6.55 -13.24 8.23
CA ASP A 102 7.52 -13.89 9.11
C ASP A 102 8.47 -12.90 9.81
N GLN A 103 8.64 -11.71 9.24
CA GLN A 103 9.50 -10.65 9.77
C GLN A 103 8.75 -9.69 10.71
N ALA A 104 7.44 -9.87 10.90
CA ALA A 104 6.66 -9.00 11.76
C ALA A 104 7.09 -9.14 13.24
N GLU A 105 7.19 -8.04 13.96
CA GLU A 105 7.48 -8.00 15.39
C GLU A 105 6.19 -7.98 16.19
N PHE A 106 6.06 -8.86 17.18
CA PHE A 106 4.94 -8.80 18.10
C PHE A 106 5.04 -7.56 19.00
N GLU A 107 4.00 -6.74 19.04
CA GLU A 107 3.98 -5.54 19.89
C GLU A 107 3.15 -5.73 21.15
N SER A 108 1.91 -6.20 21.01
CA SER A 108 0.99 -6.25 22.12
C SER A 108 -0.14 -7.25 21.91
N GLN A 109 -0.79 -7.61 23.02
CA GLN A 109 -2.00 -8.41 23.01
C GLN A 109 -2.94 -7.97 24.12
N SER A 110 -4.20 -7.72 23.76
CA SER A 110 -5.28 -7.38 24.68
C SER A 110 -6.62 -7.80 24.10
N ASP A 111 -7.54 -8.26 24.96
CA ASP A 111 -8.94 -8.52 24.60
C ASP A 111 -9.15 -9.44 23.38
N GLY A 112 -8.31 -10.47 23.25
CA GLY A 112 -8.39 -11.43 22.14
C GLY A 112 -7.83 -10.91 20.81
N LEU A 113 -7.18 -9.75 20.81
CA LEU A 113 -6.49 -9.15 19.67
C LEU A 113 -4.98 -9.17 19.92
N ALA A 114 -4.21 -9.65 18.95
CA ALA A 114 -2.76 -9.48 18.89
C ALA A 114 -2.40 -8.41 17.85
N VAL A 115 -1.39 -7.61 18.14
CA VAL A 115 -0.89 -6.54 17.27
C VAL A 115 0.56 -6.81 16.95
N TYR A 116 0.88 -6.75 15.65
CA TYR A 116 2.23 -6.91 15.13
C TYR A 116 2.62 -5.68 14.31
N ARG A 117 3.90 -5.34 14.32
CA ARG A 117 4.50 -4.30 13.49
C ARG A 117 5.40 -4.94 12.44
N LEU A 118 5.29 -4.52 11.20
CA LEU A 118 6.16 -4.96 10.12
C LEU A 118 6.71 -3.72 9.40
N GLU A 119 8.03 -3.58 9.39
CA GLU A 119 8.73 -2.59 8.57
C GLU A 119 9.07 -3.23 7.22
N HIS A 120 8.60 -2.64 6.11
CA HIS A 120 8.80 -3.27 4.81
C HIS A 120 10.26 -3.17 4.34
N PRO A 121 10.98 -4.29 4.18
CA PRO A 121 12.43 -4.27 3.93
C PRO A 121 12.80 -3.73 2.55
N GLU A 122 11.91 -3.89 1.57
CA GLU A 122 12.14 -3.47 0.18
C GLU A 122 11.03 -2.54 -0.29
N TRP A 123 10.89 -1.37 0.34
CA TRP A 123 9.79 -0.43 0.05
C TRP A 123 9.61 -0.14 -1.45
N PHE A 124 10.71 -0.17 -2.21
CA PHE A 124 10.73 0.05 -3.66
C PHE A 124 10.09 -1.09 -4.47
N LYS A 125 9.64 -2.18 -3.85
CA LYS A 125 8.79 -3.19 -4.50
C LYS A 125 7.30 -2.87 -4.38
N LEU A 126 6.91 -2.02 -3.44
CA LEU A 126 5.52 -1.59 -3.27
C LEU A 126 5.10 -0.70 -4.45
N GLN A 127 3.98 -1.03 -5.10
CA GLN A 127 3.47 -0.30 -6.26
C GLN A 127 3.27 1.18 -5.95
N ARG A 128 2.69 1.48 -4.79
CA ARG A 128 2.37 2.86 -4.39
C ARG A 128 3.61 3.66 -4.03
N ALA A 129 4.54 3.06 -3.29
CA ALA A 129 5.80 3.70 -2.94
C ALA A 129 6.64 4.01 -4.20
N ARG A 130 6.68 3.09 -5.17
CA ARG A 130 7.31 3.30 -6.48
C ARG A 130 6.67 4.44 -7.26
N GLY A 131 5.34 4.47 -7.32
CA GLY A 131 4.61 5.54 -8.00
C GLY A 131 4.89 6.90 -7.37
N PHE A 132 4.95 6.96 -6.04
CA PHE A 132 5.28 8.18 -5.31
C PHE A 132 6.72 8.66 -5.55
N ALA A 133 7.69 7.75 -5.56
CA ALA A 133 9.11 8.07 -5.83
C ALA A 133 9.44 8.20 -7.33
N ASP A 134 8.44 8.21 -8.21
CA ASP A 134 8.55 8.27 -9.68
C ASP A 134 9.49 7.21 -10.27
N LEU A 135 9.47 5.99 -9.72
CA LEU A 135 10.33 4.88 -10.16
C LEU A 135 9.71 4.04 -11.29
N GLY A 136 8.46 4.31 -11.67
CA GLY A 136 7.70 3.50 -12.63
C GLY A 136 8.35 3.40 -14.01
N PHE A 137 9.06 4.44 -14.45
CA PHE A 137 9.73 4.46 -15.76
C PHE A 137 10.91 3.47 -15.86
N LEU A 138 11.54 3.11 -14.74
CA LEU A 138 12.65 2.15 -14.72
C LEU A 138 12.15 0.72 -14.91
N TYR A 139 11.00 0.38 -14.30
CA TYR A 139 10.37 -0.93 -14.43
C TYR A 139 9.94 -1.28 -15.87
N ALA A 140 9.66 -0.28 -16.69
CA ALA A 140 9.27 -0.49 -18.09
C ALA A 140 10.45 -0.93 -18.99
N GLN A 141 11.67 -0.98 -18.45
CA GLN A 141 12.89 -1.32 -19.18
C GLN A 141 13.25 -2.81 -19.03
N GLU A 142 14.11 -3.30 -19.91
CA GLU A 142 14.72 -4.62 -19.76
C GLU A 142 15.55 -4.64 -18.47
N ALA A 143 15.39 -5.69 -17.65
CA ALA A 143 15.96 -5.78 -16.28
C ALA A 143 15.52 -4.64 -15.34
N GLY A 144 14.30 -4.11 -15.52
CA GLY A 144 13.77 -2.98 -14.74
C GLY A 144 13.83 -3.16 -13.21
N GLU A 145 13.66 -4.38 -12.70
CA GLU A 145 13.81 -4.67 -11.25
C GLU A 145 15.23 -4.39 -10.74
N GLU A 146 16.25 -4.91 -11.42
CA GLU A 146 17.66 -4.71 -11.06
C GLU A 146 18.05 -3.23 -11.18
N LEU A 147 17.54 -2.54 -12.21
CA LEU A 147 17.76 -1.10 -12.40
C LEU A 147 17.16 -0.28 -11.26
N VAL A 148 15.97 -0.64 -10.79
CA VAL A 148 15.33 0.06 -9.65
C VAL A 148 16.13 -0.16 -8.38
N GLU A 149 16.53 -1.40 -8.10
CA GLU A 149 17.32 -1.72 -6.91
C GLU A 149 18.63 -0.92 -6.88
N GLN A 150 19.34 -0.89 -8.01
CA GLN A 150 20.55 -0.07 -8.14
C GLN A 150 20.25 1.43 -7.96
N TYR A 151 19.23 1.95 -8.65
CA TYR A 151 18.86 3.36 -8.57
C TYR A 151 18.49 3.78 -7.15
N VAL A 152 17.74 2.95 -6.43
CA VAL A 152 17.35 3.19 -5.04
C VAL A 152 18.57 3.17 -4.11
N ALA A 153 19.49 2.22 -4.30
CA ALA A 153 20.72 2.19 -3.52
C ALA A 153 21.60 3.45 -3.73
N GLU A 154 21.62 4.01 -4.93
CA GLU A 154 22.41 5.19 -5.27
C GLU A 154 21.74 6.51 -4.85
N HIS A 155 20.42 6.64 -5.08
CA HIS A 155 19.71 7.92 -4.95
C HIS A 155 18.87 8.05 -3.69
N TYR A 156 18.48 6.93 -3.06
CA TYR A 156 17.60 6.89 -1.90
C TYR A 156 18.18 6.09 -0.71
N PRO A 157 19.47 6.29 -0.33
CA PRO A 157 20.13 5.44 0.67
C PRO A 157 19.57 5.57 2.09
N ASP A 158 18.94 6.70 2.42
CA ASP A 158 18.42 6.97 3.78
C ASP A 158 16.89 7.17 3.78
N VAL A 159 16.17 6.55 2.84
CA VAL A 159 14.70 6.54 2.85
C VAL A 159 14.19 5.64 3.98
N ALA A 160 13.29 6.18 4.80
CA ALA A 160 12.63 5.45 5.88
C ALA A 160 11.72 4.36 5.31
N THR A 161 11.60 3.24 6.02
CA THR A 161 10.72 2.14 5.64
C THR A 161 9.24 2.48 5.88
N ILE A 162 8.35 1.81 5.16
CA ILE A 162 6.90 1.91 5.39
C ILE A 162 6.50 0.93 6.50
N HIS A 163 5.66 1.39 7.44
CA HIS A 163 5.21 0.60 8.58
C HIS A 163 3.82 0.02 8.36
N PHE A 164 3.68 -1.27 8.66
CA PHE A 164 2.42 -1.99 8.63
C PHE A 164 2.08 -2.44 10.05
N THR A 165 0.91 -2.04 10.54
CA THR A 165 0.35 -2.54 11.81
C THR A 165 -0.69 -3.59 11.51
N ILE A 166 -0.43 -4.83 11.91
CA ILE A 166 -1.26 -6.00 11.61
C ILE A 166 -2.04 -6.39 12.86
N HIS A 167 -3.36 -6.35 12.78
CA HIS A 167 -4.26 -6.74 13.85
C HIS A 167 -4.80 -8.14 13.59
N VAL A 168 -4.69 -9.02 14.59
CA VAL A 168 -5.07 -10.44 14.49
C VAL A 168 -6.07 -10.79 15.59
N ALA A 169 -7.27 -11.24 15.20
CA ALA A 169 -8.21 -11.85 16.12
C ALA A 169 -7.74 -13.27 16.46
N ILE A 170 -7.33 -13.49 17.70
CA ILE A 170 -6.67 -14.73 18.14
C ILE A 170 -7.62 -15.93 18.08
N ASN A 171 -8.87 -15.73 18.50
CA ASN A 171 -9.85 -16.82 18.58
C ASN A 171 -10.31 -17.28 17.19
N GLU A 172 -10.44 -16.32 16.26
CA GLU A 172 -10.84 -16.58 14.88
C GLU A 172 -9.64 -17.02 14.03
N GLN A 173 -8.42 -16.75 14.50
CA GLN A 173 -7.18 -16.89 13.74
C GLN A 173 -7.28 -16.16 12.41
N GLU A 174 -7.72 -14.91 12.44
CA GLU A 174 -7.88 -14.07 11.26
C GLU A 174 -7.15 -12.74 11.42
N ILE A 175 -6.46 -12.29 10.37
CA ILE A 175 -6.04 -10.90 10.27
C ILE A 175 -7.31 -10.07 10.07
N THR A 176 -7.63 -9.14 10.95
CA THR A 176 -8.88 -8.36 10.86
C THR A 176 -8.66 -7.00 10.20
N ARG A 177 -7.48 -6.42 10.43
CA ARG A 177 -7.14 -5.07 10.01
C ARG A 177 -5.64 -4.95 9.77
N VAL A 178 -5.26 -4.25 8.71
CA VAL A 178 -3.90 -3.76 8.51
C VAL A 178 -3.93 -2.26 8.30
N VAL A 179 -3.16 -1.52 9.09
CA VAL A 179 -2.95 -0.08 8.94
C VAL A 179 -1.56 0.16 8.35
N VAL A 180 -1.46 1.04 7.37
CA VAL A 180 -0.21 1.44 6.73
C VAL A 180 0.09 2.88 7.09
N ASP A 181 1.26 3.09 7.69
CA ASP A 181 1.83 4.40 7.96
C ASP A 181 3.09 4.59 7.11
N ASP A 182 3.02 5.54 6.19
CA ASP A 182 4.11 5.90 5.28
C ASP A 182 4.48 7.38 5.34
N ARG A 183 4.09 8.07 6.42
CA ARG A 183 4.40 9.49 6.61
C ARG A 183 5.90 9.76 6.59
N ASP A 184 6.64 9.02 7.40
CA ASP A 184 8.10 9.18 7.50
C ASP A 184 8.81 8.76 6.21
N PHE A 185 8.29 7.72 5.54
CA PHE A 185 8.73 7.33 4.19
C PHE A 185 8.60 8.51 3.22
N MET A 186 7.42 9.12 3.10
CA MET A 186 7.19 10.24 2.17
C MET A 186 8.13 11.42 2.45
N ILE A 187 8.29 11.80 3.72
CA ILE A 187 9.19 12.87 4.14
C ILE A 187 10.63 12.55 3.76
N SER A 188 11.08 11.32 3.99
CA SER A 188 12.45 10.91 3.68
C SER A 188 12.75 10.89 2.18
N VAL A 189 11.79 10.51 1.33
CA VAL A 189 11.95 10.58 -0.15
C VAL A 189 12.16 12.03 -0.59
N TRP A 190 11.33 12.97 -0.13
CA TRP A 190 11.52 14.39 -0.46
C TRP A 190 12.85 14.94 0.07
N ALA A 191 13.30 14.51 1.26
CA ALA A 191 14.60 14.89 1.78
C ALA A 191 15.76 14.43 0.90
N GLN A 192 15.67 13.24 0.27
CA GLN A 192 16.66 12.76 -0.68
C GLN A 192 16.65 13.55 -2.00
N VAL A 193 15.46 13.93 -2.49
CA VAL A 193 15.34 14.83 -3.65
C VAL A 193 15.96 16.19 -3.35
N ASP A 194 15.66 16.78 -2.20
CA ASP A 194 16.25 18.05 -1.76
C ASP A 194 17.78 17.96 -1.65
N ARG A 195 18.30 16.87 -1.08
CA ARG A 195 19.75 16.61 -1.01
C ARG A 195 20.38 16.65 -2.41
N ALA A 196 19.81 15.91 -3.36
CA ALA A 196 20.31 15.85 -4.73
C ALA A 196 20.26 17.21 -5.43
N LEU A 197 19.19 18.00 -5.23
CA LEU A 197 19.09 19.36 -5.78
C LEU A 197 20.16 20.29 -5.21
N ILE A 198 20.41 20.22 -3.89
CA ILE A 198 21.45 21.02 -3.23
C ILE A 198 22.84 20.66 -3.76
N GLU A 199 23.12 19.37 -3.96
CA GLU A 199 24.38 18.89 -4.56
C GLU A 199 24.57 19.40 -6.00
N GLN A 200 23.47 19.64 -6.72
CA GLN A 200 23.47 20.26 -8.06
C GLN A 200 23.52 21.80 -8.02
N GLY A 201 23.62 22.41 -6.83
CA GLY A 201 23.78 23.85 -6.66
C GLY A 201 22.48 24.63 -6.41
N ALA A 202 21.36 23.95 -6.12
CA ALA A 202 20.14 24.62 -5.69
C ALA A 202 20.36 25.35 -4.35
N ASN A 203 19.73 26.52 -4.20
CA ASN A 203 19.73 27.24 -2.94
C ASN A 203 18.68 26.60 -2.00
N PRO A 204 19.05 26.11 -0.80
CA PRO A 204 18.11 25.53 0.16
C PRO A 204 16.92 26.42 0.49
N ALA A 205 17.10 27.75 0.49
CA ALA A 205 16.03 28.70 0.78
C ALA A 205 14.94 28.76 -0.30
N ASN A 206 15.21 28.23 -1.50
CA ASN A 206 14.29 28.23 -2.63
C ASN A 206 13.65 26.85 -2.87
N LEU A 207 13.96 25.85 -2.05
CA LEU A 207 13.39 24.51 -2.18
C LEU A 207 11.92 24.51 -1.77
N ILE A 208 11.16 23.65 -2.44
CA ILE A 208 9.77 23.37 -2.10
C ILE A 208 9.76 22.61 -0.78
N ARG A 209 8.91 23.00 0.16
CA ARG A 209 8.71 22.26 1.41
C ARG A 209 7.42 21.48 1.35
N TYR A 210 7.41 20.34 2.03
CA TYR A 210 6.27 19.45 2.07
C TYR A 210 5.88 19.17 3.52
N GLU A 211 4.58 19.09 3.77
CA GLU A 211 4.02 18.71 5.06
C GLU A 211 2.95 17.64 4.87
N VAL A 212 3.20 16.42 5.36
CA VAL A 212 2.19 15.36 5.37
C VAL A 212 1.12 15.71 6.39
N LEU A 213 -0.15 15.63 6.01
CA LEU A 213 -1.27 15.94 6.90
C LEU A 213 -1.68 14.72 7.72
N ASP A 214 -2.31 14.95 8.87
CA ASP A 214 -2.77 13.87 9.76
C ASP A 214 -3.83 12.96 9.15
N ALA A 215 -4.50 13.43 8.10
CA ALA A 215 -5.44 12.62 7.35
C ALA A 215 -4.77 11.57 6.45
N ASN A 216 -3.46 11.69 6.17
CA ASN A 216 -2.74 10.73 5.32
C ASN A 216 -2.63 9.36 6.02
N GLY A 217 -2.94 8.30 5.30
CA GLY A 217 -2.79 6.93 5.77
C GLY A 217 -3.62 5.97 4.95
N ALA A 218 -3.37 4.67 5.14
CA ALA A 218 -4.19 3.64 4.52
C ALA A 218 -4.55 2.54 5.51
N GLU A 219 -5.71 1.93 5.30
CA GLU A 219 -6.26 0.87 6.12
C GLU A 219 -6.93 -0.18 5.23
N CYS A 220 -6.64 -1.44 5.47
CA CYS A 220 -7.41 -2.55 4.93
C CYS A 220 -8.11 -3.28 6.07
N LEU A 221 -9.45 -3.22 6.06
CA LEU A 221 -10.29 -4.14 6.80
C LEU A 221 -10.47 -5.39 5.97
N PHE A 222 -10.23 -6.53 6.59
CA PHE A 222 -10.42 -7.79 5.91
C PHE A 222 -11.65 -8.50 6.42
N SER A 223 -12.37 -9.13 5.51
CA SER A 223 -13.49 -10.01 5.81
C SER A 223 -13.37 -11.30 5.00
N ASN A 224 -13.35 -12.45 5.68
CA ASN A 224 -13.43 -13.80 5.09
C ASN A 224 -12.24 -14.24 4.20
N TYR A 225 -11.09 -13.56 4.24
CA TYR A 225 -9.99 -13.77 3.29
C TYR A 225 -8.62 -14.09 3.89
N ASN A 226 -8.42 -14.05 5.22
CA ASN A 226 -7.06 -14.16 5.76
C ASN A 226 -7.03 -14.88 7.09
N GLN A 227 -7.19 -16.19 6.97
CA GLN A 227 -6.81 -17.10 8.03
C GLN A 227 -5.31 -16.94 8.28
N VAL A 228 -4.91 -16.80 9.54
CA VAL A 228 -3.51 -16.65 9.96
C VAL A 228 -2.65 -17.77 9.41
N GLN A 229 -3.19 -18.98 9.23
CA GLN A 229 -2.46 -20.10 8.64
C GLN A 229 -1.95 -19.84 7.20
N ASP A 230 -2.53 -18.87 6.50
CA ASP A 230 -2.08 -18.45 5.17
C ASP A 230 -0.82 -17.54 5.26
N PHE A 231 -0.37 -17.18 6.48
CA PHE A 231 0.73 -16.25 6.75
C PHE A 231 1.64 -16.76 7.89
N GLU A 232 2.95 -16.53 7.79
CA GLU A 232 3.92 -17.06 8.76
C GLU A 232 4.16 -16.10 9.95
N LEU A 233 3.10 -15.53 10.53
CA LEU A 233 3.24 -14.60 11.65
C LEU A 233 3.96 -15.27 12.85
N PRO A 234 5.00 -14.63 13.42
CA PRO A 234 5.73 -15.22 14.53
C PRO A 234 4.81 -15.41 15.72
N ARG A 235 4.87 -16.61 16.29
CA ARG A 235 4.13 -16.92 17.52
C ARG A 235 4.75 -16.15 18.66
N GLN A 236 3.92 -15.77 19.65
CA GLN A 236 4.36 -15.23 20.92
C GLN A 236 5.68 -15.87 21.36
N GLY A 237 6.66 -15.04 21.72
CA GLY A 237 7.89 -15.52 22.32
C GLY A 237 7.55 -16.46 23.48
N VAL A 238 7.77 -17.76 23.26
CA VAL A 238 8.18 -18.63 24.35
C VAL A 238 9.51 -18.05 24.76
N SER A 239 9.51 -17.32 25.88
CA SER A 239 10.72 -17.04 26.63
C SER A 239 11.53 -18.35 26.68
N ASP A 240 12.72 -18.34 26.09
CA ASP A 240 13.73 -19.38 26.26
C ASP A 240 14.21 -19.38 27.73
N ASP A 241 13.31 -19.67 28.68
CA ASP A 241 13.69 -20.15 29.99
C ASP A 241 14.09 -21.62 29.81
N LYS A 242 15.36 -21.81 29.47
CA LYS A 242 15.99 -23.12 29.61
C LYS A 242 16.05 -23.50 31.11
N PRO A 243 15.69 -24.74 31.47
CA PRO A 243 15.84 -25.25 32.83
C PRO A 243 17.30 -25.38 33.27
#